data_AF-A4WL98-F1
#
_entry.id   AF-A4WL98-F1
#
_cell.length_a   1.000
_cell.length_b   1.000
_cell.length_c   1.000
_cell.angle_alpha   90.00
_cell.angle_beta   90.00
_cell.angle_gamma   90.00
#
_symmetry.space_group_name_H-M   'P 1'
#
loop_
_entity.id
_entity.type
_entity.pdbx_description
1 polymer ?
#
loop_
_entity_poly.entity_id
_entity_poly.type
_entity_poly.pdbx_seq_one_letter_code
_entity_poly.pdbx_strand_id
1 'polypeptide(L)'
;MNCLELTLYPSLTLALLDEKRVKIFGVKKGVRAGEDVYISGRWYSPWKYINEADRDVRDKVQRLAERFGDCVGISISPGDEDLIFVASFLTQNTSYHTNVLRWTRAMFSKTEDLAEIAKIAPGVGRSYQLRRLPAAVEDYLTLGRPRERAALLRIRGVGPKVADLFLLFTGDTTSAPVDKHYMRIAPKLGLSGRPPESAYCRRYTCDKCPLTHTCLRHLSFTKLGRLAGWVQTLAYLLDKGVLPAENL
;
A
#
# COMPACT_ATOMS: atom_id res chain seq x y z
N MET A 1 21.70 -6.41 5.93
CA MET A 1 20.28 -6.28 5.57
C MET A 1 20.20 -5.40 4.32
N ASN A 2 19.57 -5.83 3.23
CA ASN A 2 19.43 -4.98 2.03
C ASN A 2 18.22 -4.06 2.19
N CYS A 3 18.44 -2.86 2.70
CA CYS A 3 17.39 -1.90 3.07
C CYS A 3 16.49 -1.48 1.90
N LEU A 4 17.07 -1.32 0.71
CA LEU A 4 16.31 -0.99 -0.49
C LEU A 4 15.35 -2.12 -0.86
N GLU A 5 15.83 -3.37 -0.84
CA GLU A 5 14.97 -4.53 -1.15
C GLU A 5 13.84 -4.70 -0.12
N LEU A 6 14.12 -4.51 1.17
CA LEU A 6 13.08 -4.56 2.19
C LEU A 6 12.02 -3.46 2.00
N THR A 7 12.44 -2.27 1.60
CA THR A 7 11.53 -1.14 1.36
C THR A 7 10.70 -1.35 0.09
N LEU A 8 11.28 -1.93 -0.96
CA LEU A 8 10.62 -2.16 -2.24
C LEU A 8 9.73 -3.41 -2.25
N TYR A 9 10.08 -4.46 -1.51
CA TYR A 9 9.34 -5.73 -1.52
C TYR A 9 7.82 -5.57 -1.28
N PRO A 10 7.34 -4.83 -0.26
CA PRO A 10 5.92 -4.61 -0.05
C PRO A 10 5.34 -3.46 -0.91
N SER A 11 6.17 -2.70 -1.63
CA SER A 11 5.77 -1.46 -2.30
C SER A 11 5.17 -1.68 -3.69
N LEU A 12 4.11 -0.92 -3.99
CA LEU A 12 3.55 -0.85 -5.33
C LEU A 12 4.51 -0.23 -6.36
N THR A 13 5.46 0.60 -5.92
CA THR A 13 6.51 1.18 -6.78
C THR A 13 7.34 0.10 -7.48
N LEU A 14 7.44 -1.11 -6.91
CA LEU A 14 8.13 -2.23 -7.54
C LEU A 14 7.54 -2.59 -8.92
N ALA A 15 6.26 -2.31 -9.17
CA ALA A 15 5.63 -2.50 -10.48
C ALA A 15 6.18 -1.56 -11.58
N LEU A 16 6.88 -0.49 -11.18
CA LEU A 16 7.47 0.50 -12.08
C LEU A 16 8.95 0.21 -12.37
N LEU A 17 9.55 -0.78 -11.71
CA LEU A 17 10.97 -1.08 -11.75
C LEU A 17 11.29 -2.36 -12.51
N ASP A 18 12.47 -2.40 -13.10
CA ASP A 18 13.07 -3.62 -13.62
C ASP A 18 13.77 -4.45 -12.52
N GLU A 19 14.44 -5.50 -12.95
CA GLU A 19 15.12 -6.46 -12.10
C GLU A 19 16.38 -5.86 -11.46
N LYS A 20 16.96 -4.84 -12.10
CA LYS A 20 18.12 -4.06 -11.62
C LYS A 20 17.69 -2.85 -10.77
N ARG A 21 16.40 -2.75 -10.45
CA ARG A 21 15.78 -1.63 -9.70
C ARG A 21 15.92 -0.28 -10.39
N VAL A 22 15.93 -0.30 -11.73
CA VAL A 22 15.83 0.90 -12.56
C VAL A 22 14.37 1.14 -12.88
N LYS A 23 13.92 2.40 -12.78
CA LYS A 23 12.55 2.76 -13.13
C LYS A 23 12.37 2.73 -14.65
N ILE A 24 11.42 1.91 -15.11
CA ILE A 24 11.17 1.68 -16.54
C ILE A 24 9.78 2.15 -16.99
N PHE A 25 8.87 2.41 -16.05
CA PHE A 25 7.53 2.94 -16.33
C PHE A 25 7.28 4.23 -15.56
N GLY A 26 6.45 5.12 -16.11
CA GLY A 26 6.04 6.37 -15.46
C GLY A 26 7.04 7.52 -15.66
N VAL A 27 6.97 8.53 -14.80
CA VAL A 27 7.87 9.70 -14.84
C VAL A 27 9.29 9.33 -14.37
N LYS A 28 10.32 10.10 -14.74
CA LYS A 28 11.71 9.85 -14.32
C LYS A 28 12.25 8.44 -14.64
N LYS A 29 11.94 7.90 -15.83
CA LYS A 29 12.53 6.63 -16.29
C LYS A 29 14.05 6.70 -16.33
N GLY A 30 14.70 5.56 -16.15
CA GLY A 30 16.16 5.42 -16.12
C GLY A 30 16.79 5.68 -14.75
N VAL A 31 16.06 6.27 -13.80
CA VAL A 31 16.55 6.50 -12.44
C VAL A 31 16.66 5.18 -11.68
N ARG A 32 17.79 4.96 -11.00
CA ARG A 32 17.95 3.82 -10.08
C ARG A 32 17.19 4.11 -8.79
N ALA A 33 16.43 3.13 -8.32
CA ALA A 33 15.58 3.27 -7.13
C ALA A 33 16.34 3.75 -5.89
N GLY A 34 17.60 3.33 -5.72
CA GLY A 34 18.44 3.75 -4.59
C GLY A 34 18.90 5.21 -4.65
N GLU A 35 18.81 5.88 -5.79
CA GLU A 35 19.28 7.25 -6.01
C GLU A 35 18.17 8.30 -5.81
N ASP A 36 16.90 7.93 -6.02
CA ASP A 36 15.76 8.83 -5.77
C ASP A 36 15.20 8.65 -4.34
N VAL A 37 15.06 9.75 -3.61
CA VAL A 37 14.63 9.77 -2.20
C VAL A 37 13.22 9.20 -1.97
N TYR A 38 12.34 9.31 -2.95
CA TYR A 38 10.96 8.82 -2.86
C TYR A 38 10.88 7.33 -3.19
N ILE A 39 11.54 6.93 -4.28
CA ILE A 39 11.57 5.52 -4.71
C ILE A 39 12.35 4.67 -3.70
N SER A 40 13.43 5.18 -3.13
CA SER A 40 14.18 4.49 -2.09
C SER A 40 13.44 4.44 -0.75
N GLY A 41 12.36 5.21 -0.59
CA GLY A 41 11.60 5.36 0.64
C GLY A 41 12.27 6.18 1.75
N ARG A 42 13.41 6.84 1.47
CA ARG A 42 14.17 7.64 2.44
C ARG A 42 13.49 8.96 2.82
N TRP A 43 12.47 9.37 2.07
CA TRP A 43 11.65 10.55 2.41
C TRP A 43 10.91 10.37 3.74
N TYR A 44 10.63 9.12 4.13
CA TYR A 44 9.95 8.76 5.37
C TYR A 44 10.97 8.24 6.40
N SER A 45 10.82 8.69 7.65
CA SER A 45 11.56 8.17 8.80
C SER A 45 10.59 7.98 9.97
N PRO A 46 10.47 6.76 10.54
CA PRO A 46 9.56 6.49 11.65
C PRO A 46 9.97 7.23 12.93
N TRP A 47 11.25 7.55 13.12
CA TRP A 47 11.75 8.31 14.27
C TRP A 47 11.10 9.68 14.44
N LYS A 48 10.69 10.32 13.34
CA LYS A 48 9.97 11.60 13.36
C LYS A 48 8.60 11.51 14.01
N TYR A 49 8.04 10.31 14.09
CA TYR A 49 6.65 10.08 14.48
C TYR A 49 6.50 9.16 15.69
N ILE A 50 7.60 8.71 16.29
CA ILE A 50 7.57 7.73 17.38
C ILE A 50 6.67 8.15 18.55
N ASN A 51 6.61 9.46 18.81
CA ASN A 51 5.80 10.04 19.88
C ASN A 51 4.28 10.07 19.58
N GLU A 52 3.86 9.80 18.34
CA GLU A 52 2.44 9.62 17.99
C GLU A 52 1.91 8.25 18.38
N ALA A 53 2.78 7.27 18.61
CA ALA A 53 2.35 5.97 19.09
C ALA A 53 1.71 6.11 20.48
N ASP A 54 0.49 5.59 20.61
CA ASP A 54 -0.25 5.50 21.85
C ASP A 54 0.52 4.67 22.90
N ARG A 55 0.30 4.96 24.18
CA ARG A 55 1.07 4.37 25.29
C ARG A 55 1.03 2.84 25.26
N ASP A 56 -0.10 2.24 24.87
CA ASP A 56 -0.30 0.79 24.83
C ASP A 56 0.59 0.07 23.82
N VAL A 57 1.05 0.76 22.77
CA VAL A 57 1.80 0.17 21.65
C VAL A 57 3.20 0.77 21.49
N ARG A 58 3.49 1.89 22.15
CA ARG A 58 4.72 2.68 22.01
C ARG A 58 5.98 1.84 22.17
N ASP A 59 6.08 1.05 23.24
CA ASP A 59 7.29 0.25 23.51
C ASP A 59 7.57 -0.77 22.41
N LYS A 60 6.53 -1.43 21.90
CA LYS A 60 6.66 -2.40 20.80
C LYS A 60 7.07 -1.72 19.51
N VAL A 61 6.44 -0.58 19.19
CA VAL A 61 6.76 0.20 17.99
C VAL A 61 8.17 0.80 18.07
N GLN A 62 8.60 1.22 19.25
CA GLN A 62 9.97 1.68 19.47
C GLN A 62 10.99 0.57 19.23
N ARG A 63 10.77 -0.64 19.74
CA ARG A 63 11.64 -1.80 19.43
C ARG A 63 11.71 -2.10 17.92
N LEU A 64 10.60 -1.95 17.20
CA LEU A 64 10.60 -2.05 15.74
C LEU A 64 11.45 -0.94 15.10
N ALA A 65 11.33 0.30 15.58
CA ALA A 65 12.09 1.43 15.06
C ALA A 65 13.60 1.27 15.33
N GLU A 66 13.99 0.84 16.52
CA GLU A 66 15.38 0.54 16.87
C GLU A 66 15.99 -0.53 15.95
N ARG A 67 15.19 -1.51 15.51
CA ARG A 67 15.68 -2.60 14.65
C ARG A 67 15.63 -2.27 13.15
N PHE A 68 14.61 -1.57 12.70
CA PHE A 68 14.29 -1.43 11.27
C PHE A 68 14.12 0.01 10.80
N GLY A 69 14.07 0.99 11.70
CA GLY A 69 13.69 2.38 11.40
C GLY A 69 14.68 3.13 10.50
N ASP A 70 15.96 2.75 10.54
CA ASP A 70 17.00 3.33 9.68
C ASP A 70 17.15 2.59 8.34
N CYS A 71 16.38 1.51 8.14
CA CYS A 71 16.54 0.61 7.00
C CYS A 71 15.26 0.50 6.15
N VAL A 72 14.10 0.27 6.78
CA VAL A 72 12.83 0.10 6.07
C VAL A 72 12.10 1.43 5.99
N GLY A 73 11.95 1.96 4.77
CA GLY A 73 11.13 3.14 4.48
C GLY A 73 9.76 2.79 3.92
N ILE A 74 9.12 3.78 3.28
CA ILE A 74 7.91 3.58 2.45
C ILE A 74 8.24 4.06 1.05
N SER A 75 8.39 3.16 0.08
CA SER A 75 8.68 3.58 -1.31
C SER A 75 7.43 4.12 -1.99
N ILE A 76 7.48 5.35 -2.49
CA ILE A 76 6.42 5.99 -3.29
C ILE A 76 6.99 6.48 -4.61
N SER A 77 6.12 6.84 -5.55
CA SER A 77 6.52 7.39 -6.86
C SER A 77 5.63 8.57 -7.23
N PRO A 78 5.97 9.80 -6.77
CA PRO A 78 5.16 10.98 -7.04
C PRO A 78 5.08 11.25 -8.54
N GLY A 79 3.87 11.46 -9.06
CA GLY A 79 3.60 11.65 -10.49
C GLY A 79 3.17 10.38 -11.23
N ASP A 80 3.16 9.21 -10.57
CA ASP A 80 2.72 7.93 -11.17
C ASP A 80 1.44 7.38 -10.53
N GLU A 81 0.63 8.24 -9.93
CA GLU A 81 -0.59 7.88 -9.23
C GLU A 81 -1.50 6.97 -10.09
N ASP A 82 -1.62 7.25 -11.38
CA ASP A 82 -2.45 6.45 -12.29
C ASP A 82 -1.94 5.00 -12.41
N LEU A 83 -0.61 4.80 -12.50
CA LEU A 83 -0.02 3.45 -12.55
C LEU A 83 -0.08 2.75 -11.19
N ILE A 84 0.11 3.50 -10.10
CA ILE A 84 -0.02 2.98 -8.72
C ILE A 84 -1.47 2.59 -8.43
N PHE A 85 -2.46 3.33 -8.96
CA PHE A 85 -3.87 2.97 -8.86
C PHE A 85 -4.13 1.61 -9.53
N VAL A 86 -3.67 1.41 -10.76
CA VAL A 86 -3.79 0.13 -11.48
C VAL A 86 -3.15 -1.00 -10.68
N ALA A 87 -1.90 -0.82 -10.23
CA ALA A 87 -1.19 -1.82 -9.45
C ALA A 87 -1.95 -2.17 -8.16
N SER A 88 -2.46 -1.16 -7.44
CA SER A 88 -3.22 -1.34 -6.19
C SER A 88 -4.49 -2.17 -6.42
N PHE A 89 -5.23 -1.88 -7.51
CA PHE A 89 -6.47 -2.54 -7.84
C PHE A 89 -6.26 -4.02 -8.15
N LEU A 90 -5.18 -4.36 -8.84
CA LEU A 90 -4.86 -5.73 -9.23
C LEU A 90 -4.42 -6.61 -8.05
N THR A 91 -4.04 -6.06 -6.89
CA THR A 91 -3.60 -6.82 -5.71
C THR A 91 -4.72 -7.58 -4.97
N GLN A 92 -5.96 -7.46 -5.42
CA GLN A 92 -7.11 -8.13 -4.81
C GLN A 92 -6.96 -9.66 -4.90
N ASN A 93 -6.83 -10.35 -3.76
CA ASN A 93 -6.81 -11.81 -3.64
C ASN A 93 -5.89 -12.54 -4.63
N THR A 94 -4.69 -12.00 -4.86
CA THR A 94 -3.69 -12.59 -5.77
C THR A 94 -2.28 -12.38 -5.22
N SER A 95 -1.32 -13.08 -5.80
CA SER A 95 0.09 -12.89 -5.48
C SER A 95 0.63 -11.63 -6.16
N TYR A 96 1.16 -10.69 -5.36
CA TYR A 96 1.76 -9.46 -5.87
C TYR A 96 2.99 -9.76 -6.74
N HIS A 97 3.97 -10.48 -6.19
CA HIS A 97 5.27 -10.74 -6.83
C HIS A 97 5.21 -11.65 -8.06
N THR A 98 4.10 -12.36 -8.30
CA THR A 98 3.98 -13.22 -9.49
C THR A 98 2.94 -12.67 -10.46
N ASN A 99 1.70 -12.51 -10.04
CA ASN A 99 0.61 -12.16 -10.95
C ASN A 99 0.57 -10.65 -11.22
N VAL A 100 0.60 -9.82 -10.19
CA VAL A 100 0.45 -8.36 -10.35
C VAL A 100 1.63 -7.78 -11.11
N LEU A 101 2.87 -8.12 -10.73
CA LEU A 101 4.06 -7.65 -11.45
C LEU A 101 4.08 -8.10 -12.91
N ARG A 102 3.65 -9.34 -13.20
CA ARG A 102 3.54 -9.82 -14.59
C ARG A 102 2.48 -9.04 -15.38
N TRP A 103 1.29 -8.84 -14.82
CA TRP A 103 0.20 -8.14 -15.50
C TRP A 103 0.53 -6.67 -15.75
N THR A 104 1.08 -5.98 -14.74
CA THR A 104 1.52 -4.58 -14.87
C THR A 104 2.62 -4.46 -15.93
N ARG A 105 3.65 -5.31 -15.92
CA ARG A 105 4.66 -5.34 -16.99
C ARG A 105 4.05 -5.54 -18.38
N ALA A 106 3.09 -6.46 -18.53
CA ALA A 106 2.44 -6.74 -19.81
C ALA A 106 1.60 -5.57 -20.33
N MET A 107 1.00 -4.76 -19.45
CA MET A 107 0.22 -3.58 -19.83
C MET A 107 1.10 -2.35 -20.02
N PHE A 108 1.95 -2.03 -19.04
CA PHE A 108 2.74 -0.79 -19.01
C PHE A 108 3.81 -0.75 -20.12
N SER A 109 4.28 -1.91 -20.59
CA SER A 109 5.15 -1.99 -21.77
C SER A 109 4.46 -1.62 -23.09
N LYS A 110 3.12 -1.64 -23.14
CA LYS A 110 2.33 -1.26 -24.32
C LYS A 110 1.87 0.19 -24.25
N THR A 111 1.49 0.66 -23.07
CA THR A 111 1.01 2.02 -22.83
C THR A 111 1.04 2.37 -21.35
N GLU A 112 1.28 3.63 -21.05
CA GLU A 112 1.16 4.21 -19.70
C GLU A 112 -0.06 5.14 -19.59
N ASP A 113 -0.82 5.31 -20.68
CA ASP A 113 -2.11 5.99 -20.64
C ASP A 113 -3.14 5.09 -19.93
N LEU A 114 -3.80 5.66 -18.92
CA LEU A 114 -4.70 4.92 -18.05
C LEU A 114 -5.94 4.38 -18.79
N ALA A 115 -6.47 5.11 -19.76
CA ALA A 115 -7.63 4.69 -20.54
C ALA A 115 -7.26 3.55 -21.50
N GLU A 116 -6.08 3.60 -22.13
CA GLU A 116 -5.58 2.51 -22.96
C GLU A 116 -5.23 1.26 -22.12
N ILE A 117 -4.64 1.43 -20.93
CA ILE A 117 -4.43 0.31 -19.98
C ILE A 117 -5.75 -0.40 -19.69
N ALA A 118 -6.81 0.36 -19.40
CA ALA A 118 -8.13 -0.20 -19.15
C ALA A 118 -8.64 -1.04 -20.33
N LYS A 119 -8.47 -0.58 -21.58
CA LYS A 119 -8.91 -1.31 -22.78
C LYS A 119 -8.17 -2.64 -22.96
N ILE A 120 -6.86 -2.65 -22.75
CA ILE A 120 -6.05 -3.86 -23.00
C ILE A 120 -6.08 -4.87 -21.85
N ALA A 121 -6.39 -4.44 -20.62
CA ALA A 121 -6.30 -5.27 -19.42
C ALA A 121 -7.05 -6.61 -19.53
N PRO A 122 -8.31 -6.67 -20.01
CA PRO A 122 -9.03 -7.95 -20.15
C PRO A 122 -8.34 -8.95 -21.10
N GLY A 123 -7.53 -8.47 -22.05
CA GLY A 123 -6.76 -9.30 -22.99
C GLY A 123 -5.46 -9.87 -22.40
N VAL A 124 -4.97 -9.33 -21.28
CA VAL A 124 -3.72 -9.79 -20.63
C VAL A 124 -3.89 -11.14 -19.92
N GLY A 125 -5.12 -11.52 -19.58
CA GLY A 125 -5.40 -12.79 -18.94
C GLY A 125 -6.86 -12.94 -18.49
N ARG A 126 -7.20 -14.13 -18.01
CA ARG A 126 -8.60 -14.49 -17.68
C ARG A 126 -9.05 -14.08 -16.26
N SER A 127 -8.18 -13.44 -15.48
CA SER A 127 -8.45 -13.11 -14.08
C SER A 127 -9.56 -12.05 -13.96
N TYR A 128 -10.37 -12.16 -12.91
CA TYR A 128 -11.49 -11.23 -12.70
C TYR A 128 -11.00 -9.80 -12.44
N GLN A 129 -9.80 -9.63 -11.86
CA GLN A 129 -9.18 -8.34 -11.60
C GLN A 129 -8.97 -7.58 -12.91
N LEU A 130 -8.40 -8.25 -13.91
CA LEU A 130 -8.18 -7.69 -15.25
C LEU A 130 -9.50 -7.34 -15.95
N ARG A 131 -10.52 -8.19 -15.84
CA ARG A 131 -11.85 -7.94 -16.43
C ARG A 131 -12.59 -6.77 -15.78
N ARG A 132 -12.34 -6.50 -14.49
CA ARG A 132 -13.02 -5.43 -13.72
C ARG A 132 -12.26 -4.11 -13.73
N LEU A 133 -10.98 -4.11 -14.09
CA LEU A 133 -10.17 -2.89 -14.15
C LEU A 133 -10.78 -1.78 -15.03
N PRO A 134 -11.39 -2.06 -16.21
CA PRO A 134 -11.95 -0.99 -17.05
C PRO A 134 -12.99 -0.13 -16.31
N ALA A 135 -13.94 -0.77 -15.63
CA ALA A 135 -14.98 -0.07 -14.88
C ALA A 135 -14.40 0.73 -13.70
N ALA A 136 -13.35 0.22 -13.04
CA ALA A 136 -12.68 0.91 -11.96
C ALA A 136 -11.91 2.14 -12.44
N VAL A 137 -11.25 2.03 -13.60
CA VAL A 137 -10.55 3.15 -14.26
C VAL A 137 -11.53 4.21 -14.72
N GLU A 138 -12.65 3.83 -15.33
CA GLU A 138 -13.71 4.74 -15.74
C GLU A 138 -14.20 5.58 -14.54
N ASP A 139 -14.53 4.94 -13.42
CA ASP A 139 -14.94 5.63 -12.20
C ASP A 139 -13.83 6.55 -11.64
N TYR A 140 -12.59 6.07 -11.62
CA TYR A 140 -11.44 6.83 -11.11
C TYR A 140 -11.19 8.10 -11.93
N LEU A 141 -11.28 8.02 -13.26
CA LEU A 141 -11.18 9.17 -14.16
C LEU A 141 -12.36 10.12 -14.00
N THR A 142 -13.59 9.59 -13.95
CA THR A 142 -14.82 10.38 -13.80
C THR A 142 -14.87 11.15 -12.48
N LEU A 143 -14.36 10.56 -11.40
CA LEU A 143 -14.25 11.19 -10.09
C LEU A 143 -13.04 12.16 -9.98
N GLY A 144 -12.29 12.38 -11.06
CA GLY A 144 -11.19 13.34 -11.10
C GLY A 144 -9.93 12.85 -10.40
N ARG A 145 -9.58 11.57 -10.51
CA ARG A 145 -8.38 10.95 -9.89
C ARG A 145 -8.30 11.22 -8.38
N PRO A 146 -9.33 10.80 -7.61
CA PRO A 146 -9.46 11.21 -6.22
C PRO A 146 -8.29 10.71 -5.35
N ARG A 147 -7.87 11.57 -4.41
CA ARG A 147 -6.92 11.27 -3.34
C ARG A 147 -7.56 11.13 -1.96
N GLU A 148 -8.88 11.25 -1.90
CA GLU A 148 -9.66 11.10 -0.69
C GLU A 148 -10.20 9.68 -0.56
N ARG A 149 -10.01 9.05 0.61
CA ARG A 149 -10.45 7.67 0.87
C ARG A 149 -11.94 7.46 0.60
N ALA A 150 -12.79 8.43 0.99
CA ALA A 150 -14.22 8.36 0.79
C ALA A 150 -14.60 8.32 -0.70
N ALA A 151 -13.91 9.10 -1.54
CA ALA A 151 -14.12 9.11 -2.98
C ALA A 151 -13.60 7.82 -3.64
N LEU A 152 -12.44 7.32 -3.22
CA LEU A 152 -11.90 6.04 -3.69
C LEU A 152 -12.86 4.88 -3.43
N LEU A 153 -13.53 4.86 -2.28
CA LEU A 153 -14.50 3.82 -1.92
C LEU A 153 -15.78 3.83 -2.76
N ARG A 154 -16.03 4.89 -3.55
CA ARG A 154 -17.14 4.95 -4.51
C ARG A 154 -16.84 4.20 -5.80
N ILE A 155 -15.56 3.96 -6.11
CA ILE A 155 -15.12 3.27 -7.33
C ILE A 155 -15.53 1.79 -7.28
N ARG A 156 -16.08 1.29 -8.38
CA ARG A 156 -16.48 -0.12 -8.54
C ARG A 156 -15.26 -1.03 -8.37
N GLY A 157 -15.38 -1.98 -7.45
CA GLY A 157 -14.30 -2.92 -7.15
C GLY A 157 -13.17 -2.38 -6.28
N VAL A 158 -13.22 -1.11 -5.86
CA VAL A 158 -12.33 -0.60 -4.80
C VAL A 158 -13.01 -0.82 -3.44
N GLY A 159 -12.33 -1.61 -2.61
CA GLY A 159 -12.66 -1.82 -1.21
C GLY A 159 -11.66 -1.14 -0.27
N PRO A 160 -11.89 -1.19 1.06
CA PRO A 160 -11.03 -0.57 2.06
C PRO A 160 -9.54 -0.83 1.87
N LYS A 161 -9.16 -2.11 1.73
CA LYS A 161 -7.75 -2.49 1.50
C LYS A 161 -7.14 -1.79 0.30
N VAL A 162 -7.82 -1.76 -0.85
CA VAL A 162 -7.29 -1.18 -2.09
C VAL A 162 -7.15 0.33 -1.94
N ALA A 163 -8.15 0.99 -1.35
CA ALA A 163 -8.10 2.43 -1.10
C ALA A 163 -6.94 2.79 -0.16
N ASP A 164 -6.82 2.12 0.99
CA ASP A 164 -5.74 2.38 1.95
C ASP A 164 -4.36 2.04 1.34
N LEU A 165 -4.26 1.02 0.46
CA LEU A 165 -3.01 0.64 -0.22
C LEU A 165 -2.55 1.69 -1.24
N PHE A 166 -3.50 2.19 -2.04
CA PHE A 166 -3.24 3.28 -2.96
C PHE A 166 -2.80 4.54 -2.22
N LEU A 167 -3.49 4.91 -1.14
CA LEU A 167 -3.17 6.09 -0.33
C LEU A 167 -1.78 5.99 0.31
N LEU A 168 -1.45 4.83 0.90
CA LEU A 168 -0.12 4.58 1.47
C LEU A 168 1.00 4.80 0.44
N PHE A 169 0.88 4.16 -0.71
CA PHE A 169 1.91 4.20 -1.75
C PHE A 169 1.85 5.45 -2.64
N THR A 170 0.98 6.39 -2.31
CA THR A 170 0.98 7.74 -2.87
C THR A 170 1.26 8.84 -1.83
N GLY A 171 1.54 8.47 -0.58
CA GLY A 171 2.14 9.37 0.42
C GLY A 171 1.38 9.55 1.74
N ASP A 172 0.18 8.98 1.89
CA ASP A 172 -0.55 9.04 3.18
C ASP A 172 -0.11 7.90 4.11
N THR A 173 0.86 8.17 4.97
CA THR A 173 1.42 7.16 5.89
C THR A 173 0.49 6.80 7.05
N THR A 174 -0.63 7.52 7.21
CA THR A 174 -1.67 7.17 8.20
C THR A 174 -2.60 6.08 7.67
N SER A 175 -2.61 5.85 6.35
CA SER A 175 -3.42 4.82 5.71
C SER A 175 -2.71 3.46 5.78
N ALA A 176 -3.15 2.60 6.70
CA ALA A 176 -2.67 1.23 6.83
C ALA A 176 -3.63 0.23 6.14
N PRO A 177 -3.21 -0.46 5.07
CA PRO A 177 -4.00 -1.51 4.42
C PRO A 177 -4.21 -2.70 5.36
N VAL A 178 -5.44 -2.93 5.77
CA VAL A 178 -5.77 -4.12 6.58
C VAL A 178 -5.99 -5.32 5.66
N ASP A 179 -4.95 -6.13 5.53
CA ASP A 179 -4.96 -7.40 4.81
C ASP A 179 -4.70 -8.59 5.74
N LYS A 180 -4.64 -9.80 5.17
CA LYS A 180 -4.39 -11.02 5.95
C LYS A 180 -3.04 -11.03 6.68
N HIS A 181 -2.03 -10.34 6.16
CA HIS A 181 -0.70 -10.28 6.75
C HIS A 181 -0.74 -9.37 7.98
N TYR A 182 -1.35 -8.20 7.82
CA TYR A 182 -1.52 -7.28 8.94
C TYR A 182 -2.43 -7.85 10.03
N MET A 183 -3.53 -8.52 9.67
CA MET A 183 -4.41 -9.21 10.62
C MET A 183 -3.70 -10.29 11.45
N ARG A 184 -2.63 -10.93 10.94
CA ARG A 184 -1.85 -11.94 11.67
C ARG A 184 -0.80 -11.34 12.60
N ILE A 185 -0.19 -10.21 12.22
CA ILE A 185 0.91 -9.61 12.97
C ILE A 185 0.46 -8.52 13.95
N ALA A 186 -0.54 -7.72 13.59
CA ALA A 186 -1.02 -6.62 14.41
C ALA A 186 -1.39 -7.02 15.86
N PRO A 187 -2.02 -8.18 16.13
CA PRO A 187 -2.29 -8.60 17.51
C PRO A 187 -1.02 -8.77 18.36
N LYS A 188 0.09 -9.23 17.75
CA LYS A 188 1.39 -9.35 18.44
C LYS A 188 1.94 -7.98 18.85
N LEU A 189 1.61 -6.95 18.08
CA LEU A 189 1.95 -5.55 18.37
C LEU A 189 1.00 -4.86 19.36
N GLY A 190 0.01 -5.59 19.92
CA GLY A 190 -1.01 -4.99 20.80
C GLY A 190 -2.16 -4.32 20.05
N LEU A 191 -2.28 -4.55 18.73
CA LEU A 191 -3.34 -4.03 17.88
C LEU A 191 -4.29 -5.16 17.47
N SER A 192 -5.26 -5.45 18.32
CA SER A 192 -6.29 -6.45 18.07
C SER A 192 -7.58 -5.79 17.61
N GLY A 193 -8.07 -6.21 16.45
CA GLY A 193 -9.32 -5.72 15.88
C GLY A 193 -9.78 -6.57 14.70
N ARG A 194 -10.96 -6.26 14.19
CA ARG A 194 -11.57 -6.88 13.01
C ARG A 194 -11.25 -6.07 11.75
N PRO A 195 -11.21 -6.68 10.56
CA PRO A 195 -10.96 -5.95 9.32
C PRO A 195 -12.04 -4.90 9.04
N PRO A 196 -11.72 -3.82 8.31
CA PRO A 196 -12.70 -2.83 7.88
C PRO A 196 -13.77 -3.47 7.00
N GLU A 197 -15.05 -3.17 7.29
CA GLU A 197 -16.17 -3.65 6.49
C GLU A 197 -16.56 -2.64 5.41
N SER A 198 -16.60 -3.10 4.15
CA SER A 198 -16.92 -2.25 3.00
C SER A 198 -18.26 -1.53 3.12
N ALA A 199 -19.29 -2.20 3.66
CA ALA A 199 -20.63 -1.61 3.83
C ALA A 199 -20.61 -0.40 4.77
N TYR A 200 -19.83 -0.48 5.86
CA TYR A 200 -19.66 0.63 6.79
C TYR A 200 -18.73 1.71 6.24
N CYS A 201 -17.60 1.33 5.64
CA CYS A 201 -16.64 2.29 5.09
C CYS A 201 -17.24 3.17 3.98
N ARG A 202 -18.26 2.68 3.26
CA ARG A 202 -18.98 3.46 2.23
C ARG A 202 -20.02 4.42 2.82
N ARG A 203 -20.45 4.23 4.07
CA ARG A 203 -21.51 5.00 4.72
C ARG A 203 -20.97 6.00 5.75
N TYR A 204 -19.87 5.66 6.41
CA TYR A 204 -19.33 6.42 7.53
C TYR A 204 -17.89 6.83 7.30
N THR A 205 -17.54 8.04 7.76
CA THR A 205 -16.15 8.42 8.00
C THR A 205 -15.61 7.66 9.22
N CYS A 206 -14.29 7.47 9.29
CA CYS A 206 -13.70 6.63 10.34
C CYS A 206 -13.94 7.15 11.76
N ASP A 207 -14.14 8.45 11.95
CA ASP A 207 -14.46 9.10 13.23
C ASP A 207 -15.92 8.88 13.68
N LYS A 208 -16.85 8.70 12.74
CA LYS A 208 -18.29 8.52 13.00
C LYS A 208 -18.76 7.07 12.83
N CYS A 209 -17.86 6.15 12.51
CA CYS A 209 -18.21 4.77 12.24
C CYS A 209 -18.55 4.03 13.53
N PRO A 210 -19.67 3.28 13.61
CA PRO A 210 -20.02 2.52 14.82
C PRO A 210 -19.03 1.39 15.15
N LEU A 211 -18.07 1.12 14.25
CA LEU A 211 -17.04 0.11 14.41
C LEU A 211 -15.70 0.67 14.88
N THR A 212 -15.60 1.95 15.25
CA THR A 212 -14.33 2.62 15.66
C THR A 212 -13.51 1.79 16.64
N HIS A 213 -14.15 1.28 17.70
CA HIS A 213 -13.47 0.53 18.77
C HIS A 213 -13.02 -0.88 18.38
N THR A 214 -13.54 -1.44 17.29
CA THR A 214 -13.22 -2.81 16.86
C THR A 214 -12.53 -2.89 15.52
N CYS A 215 -12.59 -1.84 14.69
CA CYS A 215 -12.01 -1.82 13.36
C CYS A 215 -10.49 -1.62 13.42
N LEU A 216 -9.72 -2.61 12.96
CA LEU A 216 -8.27 -2.56 13.00
C LEU A 216 -7.69 -1.37 12.22
N ARG A 217 -8.35 -0.92 11.15
CA ARG A 217 -7.93 0.29 10.40
C ARG A 217 -8.05 1.54 11.25
N HIS A 218 -9.15 1.69 11.99
CA HIS A 218 -9.34 2.82 12.90
C HIS A 218 -8.36 2.76 14.07
N LEU A 219 -8.23 1.59 14.71
CA LEU A 219 -7.26 1.37 15.79
C LEU A 219 -5.82 1.65 15.36
N SER A 220 -5.44 1.24 14.15
CA SER A 220 -4.09 1.54 13.61
C SER A 220 -3.90 3.03 13.42
N PHE A 221 -4.88 3.73 12.86
CA PHE A 221 -4.83 5.17 12.68
C PHE A 221 -4.70 5.91 14.02
N THR A 222 -5.56 5.60 15.00
CA THR A 222 -5.58 6.32 16.27
C THR A 222 -4.43 5.96 17.20
N LYS A 223 -3.96 4.71 17.19
CA LYS A 223 -2.86 4.26 18.06
C LYS A 223 -1.47 4.46 17.47
N LEU A 224 -1.33 4.60 16.16
CA LEU A 224 -0.01 4.73 15.51
C LEU A 224 0.19 6.04 14.76
N GLY A 225 -0.88 6.78 14.44
CA GLY A 225 -0.78 8.01 13.65
C GLY A 225 -0.05 7.77 12.33
N ARG A 226 0.96 8.59 12.06
CA ARG A 226 1.81 8.50 10.84
C ARG A 226 2.70 7.27 10.77
N LEU A 227 2.80 6.49 11.84
CA LEU A 227 3.49 5.20 11.84
C LEU A 227 2.64 4.06 11.25
N ALA A 228 1.33 4.25 11.09
CA ALA A 228 0.40 3.17 10.75
C ALA A 228 0.79 2.40 9.47
N GLY A 229 1.08 3.12 8.38
CA GLY A 229 1.50 2.54 7.11
C GLY A 229 2.88 1.86 7.19
N TRP A 230 3.80 2.41 7.97
CA TRP A 230 5.13 1.81 8.18
C TRP A 230 5.07 0.53 9.01
N VAL A 231 4.29 0.52 10.09
CA VAL A 231 4.04 -0.69 10.89
C VAL A 231 3.35 -1.76 10.05
N GLN A 232 2.39 -1.38 9.20
CA GLN A 232 1.78 -2.32 8.25
C GLN A 232 2.79 -2.88 7.24
N THR A 233 3.71 -2.06 6.77
CA THR A 233 4.82 -2.48 5.87
C THR A 233 5.71 -3.52 6.55
N LEU A 234 6.12 -3.29 7.80
CA LEU A 234 6.88 -4.26 8.58
C LEU A 234 6.09 -5.54 8.84
N ALA A 235 4.81 -5.43 9.18
CA ALA A 235 3.94 -6.58 9.39
C ALA A 235 3.86 -7.47 8.15
N TYR A 236 3.80 -6.88 6.95
CA TYR A 236 3.86 -7.64 5.70
C TYR A 236 5.19 -8.40 5.56
N LEU A 237 6.32 -7.74 5.79
CA LEU A 237 7.66 -8.34 5.70
C LEU A 237 7.87 -9.48 6.70
N LEU A 238 7.43 -9.29 7.95
CA LEU A 238 7.52 -10.28 9.02
C LEU A 238 6.69 -11.51 8.71
N ASP A 239 5.43 -11.31 8.28
CA ASP A 239 4.53 -12.42 7.95
C ASP A 239 4.98 -13.20 6.70
N LYS A 240 5.66 -12.54 5.77
CA LYS A 240 6.25 -13.16 4.58
C LYS A 240 7.58 -13.87 4.86
N GLY A 241 8.11 -13.78 6.09
CA GLY A 241 9.40 -14.36 6.48
C GLY A 241 10.60 -13.65 5.85
N VAL A 242 10.42 -12.43 5.35
CA VAL A 242 11.51 -11.61 4.78
C VAL A 242 12.31 -10.95 5.90
N LEU A 243 11.63 -10.56 6.98
CA LEU A 243 12.24 -10.15 8.24
C LEU A 243 12.14 -11.28 9.27
N PRO A 244 13.15 -11.48 10.12
CA PRO A 244 13.09 -12.45 11.21
C PRO A 244 12.02 -12.04 12.22
N ALA A 245 11.20 -12.99 12.66
CA ALA A 245 10.09 -12.77 13.59
C ALA A 245 10.52 -12.70 15.08
N GLU A 246 11.81 -12.55 15.35
CA GLU A 246 12.36 -12.58 16.70
C GLU A 246 11.81 -11.42 17.55
N ASN A 247 11.11 -11.76 18.64
CA ASN A 247 10.65 -10.87 19.71
C ASN A 247 9.74 -9.70 19.29
N LEU A 248 8.71 -9.98 18.48
CA LEU A 248 7.55 -9.08 18.27
C LEU A 248 6.69 -8.91 19.53
#